data_AF-A0A0R1VII2-F1
#
_entry.id   AF-A0A0R1VII2-F1
#
_cell.length_a   1.000
_cell.length_b   1.000
_cell.length_c   1.000
_cell.angle_alpha   90.00
_cell.angle_beta   90.00
_cell.angle_gamma   90.00
#
_symmetry.space_group_name_H-M   'P 1'
#
loop_
_entity.id
_entity.type
_entity.pdbx_description
1 polymer ?
#
loop_
_entity_poly.entity_id
_entity_poly.type
_entity_poly.pdbx_seq_one_letter_code
_entity_poly.pdbx_strand_id
1 'polypeptide(L)'
;MFSLFKSSQPNTKEIYQELKKFYNSFFSDIYNEMNIDRYRQIRDVIGLVINKFDKNDHPLEYTGKLVMYIQARVASRHLRLSSEQEAIMKKLTESTKYVNLSYVYLSPIDSAEQFV
;
A
#
# COMPACT_ATOMS: atom_id res chain seq x y z
N MET A 1 15.30 6.66 32.76
CA MET A 1 14.00 6.34 32.13
C MET A 1 14.28 6.09 30.65
N PHE A 2 14.34 4.82 30.24
CA PHE A 2 14.71 4.45 28.87
C PHE A 2 13.54 4.75 27.92
N SER A 3 13.71 5.72 27.04
CA SER A 3 12.85 5.90 25.86
C SER A 3 13.15 4.77 24.88
N LEU A 4 12.46 3.62 25.05
CA LEU A 4 12.69 2.39 24.28
C LEU A 4 12.22 2.46 22.81
N PHE A 5 11.62 3.56 22.37
CA PHE A 5 11.22 3.73 20.97
C PHE A 5 11.54 5.15 20.51
N LYS A 6 12.76 5.35 20.01
CA LYS A 6 13.02 6.49 19.14
C LYS A 6 12.35 6.16 17.80
N SER A 7 11.04 6.40 17.68
CA SER A 7 10.36 6.25 16.40
C SER A 7 10.97 7.26 15.44
N SER A 8 11.80 6.79 14.52
CA SER A 8 12.14 7.57 13.33
C SER A 8 10.81 7.86 12.63
N GLN A 9 10.43 9.13 12.57
CA GLN A 9 9.24 9.55 11.85
C GLN A 9 9.32 9.01 10.42
N PRO A 10 8.24 8.40 9.88
CA PRO A 10 8.28 7.82 8.55
C PRO A 10 8.65 8.88 7.51
N ASN A 11 9.60 8.56 6.62
CA ASN A 11 9.99 9.45 5.54
C ASN A 11 8.88 9.49 4.48
N THR A 12 7.94 10.40 4.68
CA THR A 12 6.70 10.51 3.88
C THR A 12 7.00 10.69 2.39
N LYS A 13 8.07 11.42 2.04
CA LYS A 13 8.48 11.62 0.64
C LYS A 13 8.95 10.32 0.00
N GLU A 14 9.70 9.51 0.73
CA GLU A 14 10.19 8.22 0.25
C GLU A 14 9.04 7.22 0.03
N ILE A 15 8.12 7.15 0.99
CA ILE A 15 6.91 6.31 0.89
C ILE A 15 6.08 6.70 -0.35
N TYR A 16 5.89 8.00 -0.58
CA TYR A 16 5.19 8.49 -1.77
C TYR A 16 5.86 8.07 -3.08
N GLN A 17 7.21 8.09 -3.13
CA GLN A 17 7.94 7.62 -4.31
C GLN A 17 7.84 6.10 -4.50
N GLU A 18 7.91 5.32 -3.43
CA GLU A 18 7.73 3.86 -3.51
C GLU A 18 6.31 3.50 -3.96
N LEU A 19 5.28 4.24 -3.53
CA LEU A 19 3.91 4.08 -4.04
C LEU A 19 3.80 4.36 -5.55
N LYS A 20 4.45 5.43 -6.04
CA LYS A 20 4.49 5.72 -7.49
C LYS A 20 5.19 4.61 -8.27
N LYS A 21 6.32 4.10 -7.77
CA LYS A 21 7.00 2.95 -8.38
C LYS A 21 6.09 1.72 -8.40
N PHE A 22 5.37 1.46 -7.31
CA PHE A 22 4.44 0.34 -7.24
C PHE A 22 3.34 0.50 -8.28
N TYR A 23 2.70 1.66 -8.35
CA TYR A 23 1.67 1.95 -9.33
C TYR A 23 2.19 1.73 -10.77
N ASN A 24 3.39 2.23 -11.07
CA ASN A 24 4.01 2.10 -12.38
C ASN A 24 4.41 0.65 -12.74
N SER A 25 4.73 -0.18 -11.74
CA SER A 25 5.11 -1.59 -11.95
C SER A 25 4.01 -2.45 -12.60
N PHE A 26 2.74 -2.00 -12.54
CA PHE A 26 1.63 -2.68 -13.20
C PHE A 26 1.58 -2.46 -14.72
N PHE A 27 2.41 -1.56 -15.25
CA PHE A 27 2.45 -1.21 -16.68
C PHE A 27 3.77 -1.64 -17.36
N SER A 28 4.73 -2.18 -16.61
CA SER A 28 6.07 -2.51 -17.11
C SER A 28 6.24 -3.96 -17.58
N ASP A 29 5.30 -4.86 -17.27
CA ASP A 29 5.40 -6.29 -17.61
C ASP A 29 4.18 -6.78 -18.41
N ILE A 30 4.43 -7.40 -19.57
CA ILE A 30 3.44 -7.95 -20.50
C ILE A 30 2.56 -9.03 -19.80
N TYR A 31 3.09 -9.71 -18.77
CA TYR A 31 2.30 -10.65 -17.96
C TYR A 31 1.26 -9.96 -17.05
N ASN A 32 1.50 -8.71 -16.64
CA ASN A 32 0.55 -7.89 -15.90
C ASN A 32 -0.54 -7.35 -16.83
N GLU A 33 -0.24 -7.08 -18.10
CA GLU A 33 -1.24 -6.67 -19.10
C GLU A 33 -2.28 -7.77 -19.37
N MET A 34 -1.85 -9.03 -19.52
CA MET A 34 -2.75 -10.17 -19.70
C MET A 34 -3.60 -10.52 -18.47
N ASN A 35 -3.19 -10.08 -17.28
CA ASN A 35 -3.91 -10.29 -16.01
C ASN A 35 -4.38 -8.98 -15.37
N ILE A 36 -4.41 -7.88 -16.13
CA ILE A 36 -4.58 -6.55 -15.57
C ILE A 36 -5.89 -6.43 -14.80
N ASP A 37 -6.91 -7.18 -15.20
CA ASP A 37 -8.20 -7.24 -14.53
C ASP A 37 -8.12 -7.81 -13.11
N ARG A 38 -7.23 -8.77 -12.87
CA ARG A 38 -7.02 -9.36 -11.53
C ARG A 38 -6.32 -8.40 -10.59
N TYR A 39 -5.40 -7.59 -11.12
CA TYR A 39 -4.61 -6.61 -10.37
C TYR A 39 -5.19 -5.19 -10.38
N ARG A 40 -6.22 -4.94 -11.20
CA ARG A 40 -6.87 -3.63 -11.38
C ARG A 40 -7.25 -3.02 -10.05
N GLN A 41 -7.91 -3.79 -9.19
CA GLN A 41 -8.34 -3.32 -7.87
C GLN A 41 -7.18 -3.03 -6.92
N ILE A 42 -6.00 -3.65 -7.09
CA ILE A 42 -4.81 -3.29 -6.31
C ILE A 42 -4.24 -1.98 -6.83
N ARG A 43 -4.04 -1.88 -8.14
CA ARG A 43 -3.52 -0.67 -8.80
C ARG A 43 -4.37 0.56 -8.50
N ASP A 44 -5.69 0.45 -8.64
CA ASP A 44 -6.60 1.58 -8.46
C ASP A 44 -6.58 2.08 -7.00
N VAL A 45 -6.51 1.16 -6.03
CA VAL A 45 -6.40 1.53 -4.61
C VAL A 45 -5.03 2.17 -4.30
N ILE A 46 -3.94 1.72 -4.93
CA ILE A 46 -2.65 2.43 -4.83
C ILE A 46 -2.81 3.87 -5.34
N GLY A 47 -3.51 4.07 -6.47
CA GLY A 47 -3.84 5.41 -6.99
C GLY A 47 -4.64 6.26 -6.00
N LEU A 48 -5.63 5.67 -5.33
CA LEU A 48 -6.39 6.36 -4.27
C LEU A 48 -5.48 6.82 -3.12
N VAL A 49 -4.56 5.96 -2.68
CA VAL A 49 -3.61 6.31 -1.61
C VAL A 49 -2.61 7.38 -2.06
N ILE A 50 -2.14 7.34 -3.31
CA ILE A 50 -1.32 8.44 -3.88
C ILE A 50 -2.08 9.77 -3.79
N ASN A 51 -3.37 9.79 -4.13
CA ASN A 51 -4.20 10.99 -4.00
C ASN A 51 -4.33 11.47 -2.54
N LYS A 52 -4.26 10.57 -1.55
CA LYS A 52 -4.22 10.94 -0.12
C LYS A 52 -2.94 11.69 0.25
N PHE A 53 -1.80 11.35 -0.35
CA PHE A 53 -0.57 12.15 -0.22
C PHE A 53 -0.73 13.53 -0.86
N ASP A 54 -1.28 13.60 -2.07
CA ASP A 54 -1.46 14.87 -2.78
C ASP A 54 -2.39 15.84 -2.03
N LYS A 55 -3.34 15.29 -1.26
CA LYS A 55 -4.29 16.05 -0.44
C LYS A 55 -3.86 16.22 1.02
N ASN A 56 -2.73 15.63 1.43
CA ASN A 56 -2.31 15.54 2.83
C ASN A 56 -3.39 14.97 3.78
N ASP A 57 -4.15 13.98 3.29
CA ASP A 57 -5.26 13.33 3.99
C ASP A 57 -4.79 12.00 4.60
N HIS A 58 -4.14 12.09 5.76
CA HIS A 58 -3.66 10.92 6.54
C HIS A 58 -2.92 9.86 5.71
N PRO A 59 -1.94 10.27 4.88
CA PRO A 59 -1.36 9.41 3.86
C PRO A 59 -0.64 8.17 4.42
N LEU A 60 -0.05 8.28 5.61
CA LEU A 60 0.70 7.17 6.22
C LEU A 60 -0.24 6.09 6.75
N GLU A 61 -1.37 6.50 7.33
CA GLU A 61 -2.42 5.62 7.82
C GLU A 61 -3.08 4.87 6.66
N TYR A 62 -3.42 5.58 5.58
CA TYR A 62 -3.92 4.94 4.36
C TYR A 62 -2.89 4.01 3.71
N THR A 63 -1.59 4.32 3.80
CA THR A 63 -0.54 3.41 3.33
C THR A 63 -0.47 2.14 4.18
N GLY A 64 -0.59 2.25 5.51
CA GLY A 64 -0.65 1.07 6.38
C GLY A 64 -1.87 0.18 6.07
N LYS A 65 -3.04 0.78 5.85
CA LYS A 65 -4.24 0.06 5.37
C LYS A 65 -4.01 -0.61 4.01
N LEU A 66 -3.37 0.07 3.07
CA LEU A 66 -3.06 -0.46 1.74
C LEU A 66 -2.22 -1.73 1.82
N VAL A 67 -1.18 -1.75 2.66
CA VAL A 67 -0.34 -2.93 2.85
C VAL A 67 -1.18 -4.13 3.28
N MET A 68 -2.07 -3.93 4.27
CA MET A 68 -2.96 -4.98 4.76
C MET A 68 -3.96 -5.46 3.70
N TYR A 69 -4.57 -4.53 2.95
CA TYR A 69 -5.48 -4.83 1.84
C TYR A 69 -4.81 -5.67 0.75
N ILE A 70 -3.59 -5.30 0.33
CA ILE A 70 -2.84 -6.04 -0.71
C ILE A 70 -2.50 -7.45 -0.20
N GLN A 71 -2.00 -7.57 1.02
CA GLN A 71 -1.68 -8.88 1.62
C GLN A 71 -2.90 -9.80 1.67
N ALA A 72 -4.05 -9.28 2.12
CA ALA A 72 -5.31 -10.02 2.16
C ALA A 72 -5.74 -10.49 0.77
N ARG A 73 -5.66 -9.62 -0.24
CA ARG A 73 -6.02 -9.97 -1.62
C ARG A 73 -5.09 -10.96 -2.28
N VAL A 74 -3.79 -10.80 -2.08
CA VAL A 74 -2.78 -11.71 -2.61
C VAL A 74 -3.01 -13.11 -2.05
N ALA A 75 -3.25 -13.22 -0.74
CA ALA A 75 -3.56 -14.50 -0.09
C ALA A 75 -4.89 -15.09 -0.57
N SER A 76 -6.00 -14.35 -0.48
CA SER A 76 -7.35 -14.88 -0.76
C SER A 76 -7.60 -15.18 -2.24
N ARG A 77 -6.89 -14.52 -3.17
CA ARG A 77 -7.05 -14.72 -4.61
C ARG A 77 -5.87 -15.45 -5.26
N HIS A 78 -4.92 -15.94 -4.46
CA HIS A 78 -3.70 -16.61 -4.93
C HIS A 78 -2.95 -15.80 -6.00
N LEU A 79 -2.89 -14.48 -5.83
CA LEU A 79 -2.14 -13.62 -6.74
C LEU A 79 -0.64 -13.75 -6.46
N ARG A 80 0.19 -13.43 -7.44
CA ARG A 80 1.65 -13.41 -7.28
C ARG A 80 2.15 -12.03 -7.64
N LEU A 81 2.83 -11.38 -6.70
CA LEU A 81 3.52 -10.14 -6.95
C LEU A 81 4.86 -10.44 -7.65
N SER A 82 5.32 -9.53 -8.50
CA SER A 82 6.68 -9.62 -9.04
C SER A 82 7.71 -9.37 -7.93
N SER A 83 8.97 -9.77 -8.13
CA SER A 83 10.03 -9.50 -7.16
C SER A 83 10.19 -8.00 -6.85
N GLU A 84 9.94 -7.13 -7.84
CA GLU A 84 9.92 -5.68 -7.64
C GLU A 84 8.78 -5.25 -6.71
N GLN A 85 7.57 -5.73 -6.97
CA GLN A 85 6.38 -5.43 -6.16
C GLN A 85 6.50 -5.97 -4.73
N GLU A 86 7.07 -7.16 -4.55
CA GLU A 86 7.37 -7.74 -3.24
C GLU A 86 8.38 -6.89 -2.45
N ALA A 87 9.44 -6.42 -3.11
CA ALA A 87 10.43 -5.55 -2.50
C ALA A 87 9.82 -4.22 -2.05
N ILE A 88 8.93 -3.63 -2.87
CA ILE A 88 8.19 -2.42 -2.52
C ILE A 88 7.25 -2.69 -1.33
N MET A 89 6.48 -3.78 -1.37
CA MET A 89 5.60 -4.18 -0.27
C MET A 89 6.34 -4.32 1.06
N LYS A 90 7.53 -4.93 1.04
CA LYS A 90 8.36 -5.05 2.24
C LYS A 90 8.76 -3.68 2.79
N LYS A 91 9.22 -2.76 1.94
CA LYS A 91 9.59 -1.40 2.36
C LYS A 91 8.41 -0.62 2.91
N LEU A 92 7.24 -0.68 2.25
CA LEU A 92 6.03 -0.01 2.72
C LEU A 92 5.63 -0.56 4.10
N THR A 93 5.63 -1.88 4.27
CA THR A 93 5.35 -2.54 5.55
C THR A 93 6.27 -2.03 6.66
N GLU A 94 7.58 -2.04 6.42
CA GLU A 94 8.55 -1.56 7.41
C GLU A 94 8.38 -0.07 7.74
N SER A 95 7.98 0.73 6.76
CA SER A 95 7.79 2.17 6.90
C SER A 95 6.50 2.54 7.65
N THR A 96 5.49 1.67 7.62
CA THR A 96 4.17 1.94 8.22
C THR A 96 3.82 1.07 9.41
N LYS A 97 4.66 0.10 9.81
CA LYS A 97 4.35 -0.88 10.88
C LYS A 97 4.03 -0.29 12.26
N TYR A 98 4.46 0.94 12.53
CA TYR A 98 4.18 1.65 13.79
C TYR A 98 3.24 2.83 13.62
N VAL A 99 2.67 3.01 12.43
CA VAL A 99 1.64 4.02 12.19
C VAL A 99 0.37 3.56 12.89
N ASN A 100 -0.17 4.39 13.76
CA ASN A 100 -1.43 4.08 14.44
C ASN A 100 -2.58 4.15 13.44
N LEU A 101 -3.21 3.01 13.17
CA LEU A 101 -4.36 2.90 12.28
C LEU A 101 -5.65 3.27 13.02
N SER A 102 -5.73 4.49 13.56
CA SER A 102 -6.89 4.99 14.34
C SER A 102 -8.22 4.99 13.58
N TYR A 103 -8.23 4.64 12.30
CA TYR A 103 -9.44 4.50 11.51
C TYR A 103 -10.12 3.16 11.74
N VAL A 104 -11.36 3.21 12.23
CA VAL A 104 -12.29 2.09 12.13
C VAL A 104 -12.34 1.64 10.67
N TYR A 105 -12.04 0.38 10.40
CA TYR A 105 -12.18 -0.20 9.07
C TYR A 105 -13.64 -0.02 8.62
N LEU A 106 -13.86 0.77 7.57
CA LEU A 106 -15.21 1.15 7.12
C LEU A 106 -15.89 0.03 6.30
N SER A 107 -15.13 -0.97 5.90
CA SER A 107 -15.56 -2.13 5.11
C SER A 107 -14.57 -3.30 5.32
N PRO A 108 -14.81 -4.50 4.76
CA PRO A 108 -13.88 -5.63 4.88
C PRO A 108 -12.45 -5.30 4.44
N ILE A 109 -11.45 -5.97 5.03
CA ILE A 109 -10.00 -5.70 4.83
C ILE A 109 -9.54 -5.81 3.38
N ASP A 110 -10.22 -6.62 2.57
CA ASP A 110 -9.95 -6.84 1.14
C ASP A 110 -10.90 -6.03 0.22
N SER A 111 -11.71 -5.14 0.79
CA SER A 111 -12.58 -4.22 0.05
C SER A 111 -11.87 -2.91 -0.29
N ALA A 112 -12.02 -2.48 -1.54
CA ALA A 112 -11.51 -1.19 -2.00
C ALA A 112 -12.27 -0.01 -1.38
N GLU A 113 -13.47 -0.25 -0.84
CA GLU A 113 -14.30 0.78 -0.20
C GLU A 113 -13.66 1.38 1.06
N GLN A 114 -12.60 0.75 1.60
CA GLN A 114 -11.82 1.31 2.71
C GLN A 114 -11.08 2.61 2.35
N PHE A 115 -10.96 2.91 1.05
CA PHE A 115 -10.10 3.97 0.52
C PHE A 115 -10.86 5.09 -0.22
N VAL A 116 -12.20 5.00 -0.25
CA VAL A 116 -13.10 5.99 -0.87
C VAL A 116 -13.21 7.23 0.02
#